data_AF-A0A518H6E6-F1
#
_entry.id   AF-A0A518H6E6-F1
#
_cell.length_a   1.000
_cell.length_b   1.000
_cell.length_c   1.000
_cell.angle_alpha   90.00
_cell.angle_beta   90.00
_cell.angle_gamma   90.00
#
_symmetry.space_group_name_H-M   'P 1'
#
loop_
_entity.id
_entity.type
_entity.pdbx_description
1 polymer ?
#
loop_
_entity_poly.entity_id
_entity_poly.type
_entity_poly.pdbx_seq_one_letter_code
_entity_poly.pdbx_strand_id
1 'polypeptide(L)'
;MPGPDPEGGAETGLAAPRLSRAVWAVLGVTLTYLAVALVASLTGGSGEFLLYLAVMAVLVVVVALVHLRIGLRIASLGGLSLWGLVHMAGGLMPVPESWPVRGDSHVLYNLWLVPGLLKFDQAVHAYGFGLLTWVCWQGLQRAFDRLGVTARPTLGLLTLCVAAGTGFGAANEVVEFDATRVLAETNVGGYVNTGWDLVSNLVGCLVAAVLIYALHDRSAPASSPE
;
A
#
# COMPACT_ATOMS: atom_id res chain seq x y z
N MET A 1 20.52 -55.99 -6.96
CA MET A 1 20.47 -54.64 -7.57
C MET A 1 19.10 -54.04 -7.25
N PRO A 2 18.95 -53.33 -6.12
CA PRO A 2 17.75 -52.53 -5.90
C PRO A 2 17.88 -51.25 -6.76
N GLY A 3 16.90 -51.01 -7.63
CA GLY A 3 16.81 -49.76 -8.37
C GLY A 3 16.44 -48.60 -7.45
N PRO A 4 16.78 -47.35 -7.79
CA PRO A 4 16.36 -46.20 -7.01
C PRO A 4 14.84 -46.01 -7.16
N ASP A 5 14.14 -45.92 -6.03
CA ASP A 5 12.76 -45.44 -5.98
C ASP A 5 12.70 -44.01 -6.55
N PRO A 6 11.69 -43.67 -7.36
CA PRO A 6 11.45 -42.28 -7.72
C PRO A 6 10.87 -41.59 -6.48
N GLU A 7 11.66 -40.72 -5.85
CA GLU A 7 11.14 -39.76 -4.87
C GLU A 7 10.07 -38.91 -5.56
N GLY A 8 8.81 -39.27 -5.30
CA GLY A 8 7.66 -38.46 -5.61
C GLY A 8 7.79 -37.14 -4.87
N GLY A 9 8.10 -36.08 -5.63
CA GLY A 9 8.06 -34.72 -5.16
C GLY A 9 6.69 -34.47 -4.53
N ALA A 10 6.66 -34.41 -3.21
CA ALA A 10 5.51 -33.92 -2.47
C ALA A 10 5.41 -32.43 -2.77
N GLU A 11 4.69 -32.07 -3.84
CA GLU A 11 4.06 -30.77 -3.94
C GLU A 11 3.19 -30.63 -2.70
N THR A 12 3.72 -29.97 -1.68
CA THR A 12 2.95 -29.51 -0.55
C THR A 12 2.03 -28.42 -1.07
N GLY A 13 0.91 -28.85 -1.63
CA GLY A 13 -0.17 -28.00 -2.13
C GLY A 13 -0.74 -27.21 -0.97
N LEU A 14 -0.10 -26.11 -0.61
CA LEU A 14 -0.67 -25.15 0.32
C LEU A 14 -1.98 -24.68 -0.31
N ALA A 15 -3.08 -25.05 0.34
CA ALA A 15 -4.43 -24.74 -0.10
C ALA A 15 -4.53 -23.27 -0.50
N ALA A 16 -5.20 -23.00 -1.62
CA ALA A 16 -5.45 -21.64 -2.07
C ALA A 16 -6.11 -20.83 -0.92
N PRO A 17 -5.66 -19.59 -0.67
CA PRO A 17 -6.26 -18.71 0.32
C PRO A 17 -7.78 -18.64 0.11
N ARG A 18 -8.54 -19.03 1.12
CA ARG A 18 -10.02 -18.99 1.06
C ARG A 18 -10.50 -17.57 1.31
N LEU A 19 -11.48 -17.12 0.53
CA LEU A 19 -12.18 -15.86 0.77
C LEU A 19 -13.01 -15.97 2.06
N SER A 20 -12.44 -15.50 3.17
CA SER A 20 -13.11 -15.51 4.46
C SER A 20 -14.19 -14.43 4.52
N ARG A 21 -15.10 -14.52 5.50
CA ARG A 21 -16.09 -13.45 5.77
C ARG A 21 -15.42 -12.09 5.98
N ALA A 22 -14.22 -12.07 6.58
CA ALA A 22 -13.46 -10.85 6.79
C ALA A 22 -12.93 -10.25 5.47
N VAL A 23 -12.48 -11.09 4.53
CA VAL A 23 -12.08 -10.60 3.18
C VAL A 23 -13.27 -9.96 2.48
N TRP A 24 -14.44 -10.61 2.53
CA TRP A 24 -15.67 -10.04 1.95
C TRP A 24 -16.10 -8.75 2.64
N ALA A 25 -15.94 -8.63 3.96
CA ALA A 25 -16.22 -7.40 4.67
C ALA A 25 -15.31 -6.25 4.22
N VAL A 26 -13.99 -6.49 4.11
CA VAL A 26 -13.05 -5.48 3.60
C VAL A 26 -13.41 -5.08 2.17
N LEU A 27 -13.67 -6.05 1.29
CA LEU A 27 -14.07 -5.77 -0.09
C LEU A 27 -15.38 -4.98 -0.15
N GLY A 28 -16.37 -5.32 0.68
CA GLY A 28 -17.63 -4.58 0.77
C GLY A 28 -17.41 -3.13 1.16
N VAL A 29 -16.56 -2.86 2.15
CA VAL A 29 -16.17 -1.49 2.53
C VAL A 29 -15.48 -0.78 1.36
N THR A 30 -14.53 -1.45 0.71
CA THR A 30 -13.82 -0.91 -0.47
C THR A 30 -14.78 -0.50 -1.58
N LEU A 31 -15.66 -1.41 -2.00
CA LEU A 31 -16.61 -1.15 -3.07
C LEU A 31 -17.61 -0.06 -2.69
N THR A 32 -18.00 0.03 -1.41
CA THR A 32 -18.92 1.06 -0.94
C THR A 32 -18.33 2.46 -1.10
N TYR A 33 -17.11 2.70 -0.62
CA TYR A 33 -16.53 4.04 -0.78
C TYR A 33 -16.16 4.37 -2.22
N LEU A 34 -15.79 3.36 -3.04
CA LEU A 34 -15.54 3.58 -4.47
C LEU A 34 -16.82 3.96 -5.21
N ALA A 35 -17.96 3.37 -4.85
CA ALA A 35 -19.26 3.76 -5.40
C ALA A 35 -19.64 5.20 -5.00
N VAL A 36 -19.42 5.58 -3.74
CA VAL A 36 -19.62 6.98 -3.28
C VAL A 36 -18.72 7.94 -4.05
N ALA A 37 -17.44 7.61 -4.19
CA ALA A 37 -16.48 8.42 -4.93
C ALA A 37 -16.86 8.55 -6.40
N LEU A 38 -17.32 7.48 -7.06
CA LEU A 38 -17.81 7.51 -8.43
C LEU A 38 -18.99 8.46 -8.60
N VAL A 39 -19.99 8.38 -7.72
CA VAL A 39 -21.14 9.30 -7.76
C VAL A 39 -20.66 10.74 -7.57
N ALA A 40 -19.80 11.00 -6.58
CA ALA A 40 -19.25 12.33 -6.34
C ALA A 40 -18.52 12.89 -7.56
N SER A 41 -17.62 12.12 -8.18
CA SER A 41 -16.87 12.53 -9.38
C SER A 41 -17.77 12.80 -10.58
N LEU A 42 -18.80 11.99 -10.81
CA LEU A 42 -19.75 12.20 -11.89
C LEU A 42 -20.59 13.47 -11.66
N THR A 43 -21.01 13.74 -10.43
CA THR A 43 -21.78 14.95 -10.10
C THR A 43 -20.93 16.21 -10.08
N GLY A 44 -19.65 16.11 -9.73
CA GLY A 44 -18.69 17.22 -9.69
C GLY A 44 -18.02 17.53 -11.03
N GLY A 45 -18.21 16.68 -12.05
CA GLY A 45 -17.66 16.88 -13.39
C GLY A 45 -16.13 16.73 -13.48
N SER A 46 -15.50 16.02 -12.55
CA SER A 46 -14.06 16.01 -12.40
C SER A 46 -13.39 14.82 -13.13
N GLY A 47 -12.93 15.08 -14.35
CA GLY A 47 -12.27 14.07 -15.20
C GLY A 47 -11.02 13.43 -14.56
N GLU A 48 -10.29 14.19 -13.75
CA GLU A 48 -9.16 13.72 -12.94
C GLU A 48 -9.55 12.54 -12.04
N PHE A 49 -10.72 12.61 -11.41
CA PHE A 49 -11.13 11.61 -10.44
C PHE A 49 -11.68 10.34 -11.09
N LEU A 50 -12.19 10.43 -12.33
CA LEU A 50 -12.54 9.24 -13.10
C LEU A 50 -11.29 8.43 -13.47
N LEU A 51 -10.17 9.10 -13.78
CA LEU A 51 -8.88 8.43 -13.99
C LEU A 51 -8.41 7.75 -12.70
N TYR A 52 -8.47 8.42 -11.55
CA TYR A 52 -8.10 7.84 -10.27
C TYR A 52 -8.97 6.64 -9.89
N LEU A 53 -10.27 6.68 -10.16
CA LEU A 53 -11.17 5.53 -9.97
C LEU A 53 -10.78 4.33 -10.85
N ALA A 54 -10.35 4.57 -12.09
CA ALA A 54 -9.86 3.52 -12.97
C ALA A 54 -8.57 2.89 -12.42
N VAL A 55 -7.61 3.71 -11.96
CA VAL A 55 -6.40 3.22 -11.30
C VAL A 55 -6.74 2.41 -10.06
N MET A 56 -7.67 2.90 -9.23
CA MET A 56 -8.14 2.19 -8.03
C MET A 56 -8.76 0.83 -8.38
N ALA A 57 -9.57 0.73 -9.44
CA ALA A 57 -10.13 -0.53 -9.88
C ALA A 57 -9.04 -1.54 -10.27
N VAL A 58 -8.01 -1.10 -10.99
CA VAL A 58 -6.84 -1.92 -11.33
C VAL A 58 -6.11 -2.37 -10.06
N LEU A 59 -5.85 -1.46 -9.12
CA LEU A 59 -5.17 -1.77 -7.86
C LEU A 59 -5.95 -2.76 -7.00
N VAL A 60 -7.27 -2.65 -6.92
CA VAL A 60 -8.13 -3.61 -6.21
C VAL A 60 -7.99 -5.01 -6.82
N VAL A 61 -7.98 -5.12 -8.15
CA VAL A 61 -7.77 -6.40 -8.84
C VAL A 61 -6.37 -6.95 -8.54
N VAL A 62 -5.33 -6.12 -8.62
CA VAL A 62 -3.95 -6.53 -8.30
C VAL A 62 -3.85 -7.03 -6.86
N VAL A 63 -4.41 -6.31 -5.88
CA VAL A 63 -4.42 -6.72 -4.48
C VAL A 63 -5.18 -8.04 -4.30
N ALA A 64 -6.32 -8.22 -4.96
CA ALA A 64 -7.06 -9.47 -4.93
C ALA A 64 -6.23 -10.64 -5.48
N LEU A 65 -5.57 -10.46 -6.62
CA LEU A 65 -4.69 -11.47 -7.22
C LEU A 65 -3.51 -11.80 -6.29
N VAL A 66 -2.86 -10.80 -5.71
CA VAL A 66 -1.79 -11.00 -4.72
C VAL A 66 -2.32 -11.77 -3.52
N HIS A 67 -3.47 -11.39 -2.96
CA HIS A 67 -4.07 -12.10 -1.83
C HIS A 67 -4.37 -13.56 -2.16
N LEU A 68 -4.92 -13.85 -3.35
CA LEU A 68 -5.16 -15.22 -3.80
C LEU A 68 -3.88 -16.02 -4.01
N ARG A 69 -2.73 -15.36 -4.25
CA ARG A 69 -1.43 -16.03 -4.43
C ARG A 69 -0.66 -16.23 -3.15
N ILE A 70 -0.66 -15.27 -2.23
CA ILE A 70 0.20 -15.30 -1.04
C ILE A 70 -0.56 -15.30 0.30
N GLY A 71 -1.88 -15.11 0.29
CA GLY A 71 -2.70 -15.16 1.49
C GLY A 71 -2.42 -14.01 2.45
N LEU A 72 -2.49 -12.76 1.96
CA LEU A 72 -2.28 -11.56 2.79
C LEU A 72 -3.12 -11.58 4.07
N ARG A 73 -2.52 -11.13 5.17
CA ARG A 73 -3.21 -10.96 6.45
C ARG A 73 -4.37 -9.97 6.29
N ILE A 74 -5.49 -10.25 6.96
CA ILE A 74 -6.67 -9.38 6.94
C ILE A 74 -6.33 -7.94 7.36
N ALA A 75 -5.43 -7.76 8.33
CA ALA A 75 -4.96 -6.44 8.74
C ALA A 75 -4.32 -5.65 7.57
N SER A 76 -3.60 -6.32 6.68
CA SER A 76 -3.01 -5.67 5.50
C SER A 76 -4.05 -5.34 4.45
N LEU A 77 -5.05 -6.20 4.23
CA LEU A 77 -6.17 -5.88 3.35
C LEU A 77 -6.98 -4.69 3.89
N GLY A 78 -7.27 -4.67 5.18
CA GLY A 78 -7.93 -3.55 5.84
C GLY A 78 -7.12 -2.26 5.75
N GLY A 79 -5.80 -2.33 5.95
CA GLY A 79 -4.90 -1.19 5.77
C GLY A 79 -4.88 -0.67 4.34
N LEU A 80 -4.85 -1.56 3.33
CA LEU A 80 -4.87 -1.16 1.92
C LEU A 80 -6.21 -0.52 1.55
N SER A 81 -7.31 -1.07 2.08
CA SER A 81 -8.64 -0.48 1.94
C SER A 81 -8.73 0.90 2.60
N LEU A 82 -8.14 1.08 3.79
CA LEU A 82 -8.08 2.38 4.47
C LEU A 82 -7.23 3.37 3.67
N TRP A 83 -6.09 2.93 3.13
CA TRP A 83 -5.25 3.76 2.29
C TRP A 83 -6.03 4.26 1.06
N GLY A 84 -6.72 3.35 0.36
CA GLY A 84 -7.56 3.69 -0.78
C GLY A 84 -8.71 4.65 -0.41
N LEU A 85 -9.37 4.44 0.73
CA LEU A 85 -10.42 5.35 1.22
C LEU A 85 -9.86 6.76 1.43
N VAL A 86 -8.74 6.86 2.14
CA VAL A 86 -8.10 8.13 2.45
C VAL A 86 -7.60 8.81 1.19
N HIS A 87 -7.09 8.05 0.22
CA HIS A 87 -6.68 8.56 -1.09
C HIS A 87 -7.86 9.16 -1.87
N MET A 88 -9.00 8.45 -1.92
CA MET A 88 -10.21 8.98 -2.56
C MET A 88 -10.74 10.22 -1.83
N ALA A 89 -10.72 10.24 -0.50
CA ALA A 89 -11.11 11.40 0.29
C ALA A 89 -10.14 12.58 0.06
N GLY A 90 -8.85 12.31 -0.12
CA GLY A 90 -7.80 13.31 -0.31
C GLY A 90 -8.13 14.34 -1.39
N GLY A 91 -8.53 13.89 -2.57
CA GLY A 91 -8.87 14.82 -3.65
C GLY A 91 -10.36 15.19 -3.72
N LEU A 92 -11.28 14.39 -3.17
CA LEU A 92 -12.73 14.68 -3.28
C LEU A 92 -13.28 15.51 -2.12
N MET A 93 -12.64 15.49 -0.95
CA MET A 93 -13.17 16.15 0.23
C MET A 93 -12.68 17.60 0.29
N PRO A 94 -13.58 18.59 0.17
CA PRO A 94 -13.20 19.98 0.34
C PRO A 94 -12.85 20.26 1.81
N VAL A 95 -11.90 21.16 2.03
CA VAL A 95 -11.54 21.67 3.37
C VAL A 95 -11.99 23.13 3.51
N PRO A 96 -12.26 23.62 4.74
CA PRO A 96 -12.64 25.00 4.96
C PRO A 96 -11.63 26.00 4.39
N GLU A 97 -12.10 27.15 3.88
CA GLU A 97 -11.24 28.21 3.33
C GLU A 97 -10.24 28.76 4.36
N SER A 98 -10.57 28.69 5.65
CA SER A 98 -9.70 29.13 6.74
C SER A 98 -8.55 28.18 7.05
N TRP A 99 -8.54 26.97 6.47
CA TRP A 99 -7.50 25.98 6.73
C TRP A 99 -6.27 26.22 5.84
N PRO A 100 -5.06 25.97 6.35
CA PRO A 100 -3.84 26.20 5.59
C PRO A 100 -3.71 25.16 4.47
N VAL A 101 -3.78 25.59 3.22
CA VAL A 101 -3.57 24.74 2.04
C VAL A 101 -2.39 25.20 1.19
N ARG A 102 -1.86 24.30 0.35
CA ARG A 102 -0.88 24.64 -0.70
C ARG A 102 -1.59 24.77 -2.05
N GLY A 103 -1.46 25.92 -2.70
CA GLY A 103 -2.10 26.19 -3.99
C GLY A 103 -3.55 26.65 -3.84
N ASP A 104 -4.27 26.71 -4.96
CA ASP A 104 -5.60 27.35 -5.02
C ASP A 104 -6.75 26.37 -4.74
N SER A 105 -6.46 25.07 -4.73
CA SER A 105 -7.47 24.02 -4.52
C SER A 105 -7.58 23.63 -3.05
N HIS A 106 -8.75 23.90 -2.46
CA HIS A 106 -9.08 23.61 -1.07
C HIS A 106 -9.61 22.19 -0.90
N VAL A 107 -8.79 21.19 -1.21
CA VAL A 107 -9.08 19.77 -0.96
C VAL A 107 -8.14 19.20 0.09
N LEU A 108 -8.55 18.08 0.69
CA LEU A 108 -7.84 17.45 1.79
C LEU A 108 -6.36 17.15 1.48
N TYR A 109 -6.01 16.83 0.23
CA TYR A 109 -4.62 16.61 -0.17
C TYR A 109 -3.73 17.85 -0.04
N ASN A 110 -4.29 19.03 -0.26
CA ASN A 110 -3.55 20.27 -0.19
C ASN A 110 -3.43 20.80 1.24
N LEU A 111 -4.12 20.19 2.20
CA LEU A 111 -4.07 20.56 3.61
C LEU A 111 -2.67 20.39 4.19
N TRP A 112 -2.16 21.44 4.84
CA TRP A 112 -1.01 21.36 5.73
C TRP A 112 -1.46 20.84 7.10
N LEU A 113 -1.00 19.65 7.46
CA LEU A 113 -1.10 19.13 8.83
C LEU A 113 -0.17 19.90 9.76
N VAL A 114 1.02 20.23 9.25
CA VAL A 114 1.97 21.15 9.90
C VAL A 114 2.35 22.21 8.85
N PRO A 115 1.96 23.48 9.03
CA PRO A 115 2.18 24.54 8.04
C PRO A 115 3.62 24.61 7.54
N GLY A 116 3.79 24.48 6.21
CA GLY A 116 5.09 24.54 5.53
C GLY A 116 6.01 23.33 5.73
N LEU A 117 5.59 22.32 6.50
CA LEU A 117 6.42 21.16 6.85
C LEU A 117 5.80 19.82 6.43
N LEU A 118 4.52 19.60 6.67
CA LEU A 118 3.86 18.30 6.41
C LEU A 118 2.48 18.49 5.80
N LYS A 119 2.29 18.02 4.57
CA LYS A 119 0.97 17.91 3.92
C LYS A 119 0.26 16.63 4.36
N PHE A 120 -1.07 16.64 4.26
CA PHE A 120 -1.89 15.45 4.37
C PHE A 120 -1.44 14.36 3.38
N ASP A 121 -1.26 14.76 2.13
CA ASP A 121 -0.73 13.96 1.03
C ASP A 121 0.53 13.15 1.40
N GLN A 122 1.53 13.85 1.96
CA GLN A 122 2.78 13.25 2.43
C GLN A 122 2.56 12.21 3.54
N ALA A 123 1.62 12.45 4.45
CA ALA A 123 1.26 11.46 5.47
C ALA A 123 0.58 10.21 4.87
N VAL A 124 -0.27 10.41 3.85
CA VAL A 124 -0.91 9.32 3.10
C VAL A 124 0.12 8.47 2.36
N HIS A 125 1.11 9.12 1.76
CA HIS A 125 2.26 8.48 1.12
C HIS A 125 3.08 7.66 2.11
N ALA A 126 3.50 8.25 3.23
CA ALA A 126 4.25 7.53 4.27
C ALA A 126 3.48 6.30 4.79
N TYR A 127 2.18 6.44 5.07
CA TYR A 127 1.34 5.32 5.49
C TYR A 127 1.26 4.23 4.42
N GLY A 128 0.94 4.61 3.19
CA GLY A 128 0.76 3.72 2.06
C GLY A 128 1.99 2.88 1.73
N PHE A 129 3.14 3.54 1.52
CA PHE A 129 4.36 2.84 1.13
C PHE A 129 5.03 2.09 2.29
N GLY A 130 4.80 2.53 3.53
CA GLY A 130 5.07 1.71 4.71
C GLY A 130 4.25 0.41 4.70
N LEU A 131 2.96 0.49 4.38
CA LEU A 131 2.11 -0.70 4.26
C LEU A 131 2.52 -1.60 3.10
N LEU A 132 2.94 -1.05 1.95
CA LEU A 132 3.45 -1.83 0.81
C LEU A 132 4.76 -2.54 1.16
N THR A 133 5.63 -1.90 1.94
CA THR A 133 6.83 -2.54 2.51
C THR A 133 6.44 -3.75 3.37
N TRP A 134 5.40 -3.62 4.18
CA TRP A 134 4.86 -4.72 4.99
C TRP A 134 4.23 -5.85 4.15
N VAL A 135 3.56 -5.50 3.05
CA VAL A 135 3.03 -6.45 2.07
C VAL A 135 4.17 -7.21 1.39
N CYS A 136 5.26 -6.53 1.02
CA CYS A 136 6.46 -7.16 0.47
C CYS A 136 7.07 -8.16 1.47
N TRP A 137 7.14 -7.79 2.75
CA TRP A 137 7.60 -8.69 3.81
C TRP A 137 6.73 -9.94 3.96
N GLN A 138 5.40 -9.83 3.80
CA GLN A 138 4.52 -11.00 3.75
C GLN A 138 4.75 -11.86 2.51
N GLY A 139 4.99 -11.24 1.36
CA GLY A 139 5.35 -11.94 0.14
C GLY A 139 6.64 -12.75 0.30
N LEU A 140 7.68 -12.14 0.88
CA LEU A 140 8.94 -12.83 1.19
C LEU A 140 8.71 -13.99 2.17
N GLN A 141 8.08 -13.75 3.32
CA GLN A 141 7.77 -14.82 4.28
C GLN A 141 7.08 -16.00 3.58
N ARG A 142 6.03 -15.71 2.80
CA ARG A 142 5.28 -16.75 2.10
C ARG A 142 6.12 -17.50 1.07
N ALA A 143 7.05 -16.83 0.38
CA ALA A 143 7.94 -17.44 -0.59
C ALA A 143 8.94 -18.40 0.09
N PHE A 144 9.54 -17.97 1.21
CA PHE A 144 10.44 -18.82 2.00
C PHE A 144 9.68 -19.99 2.66
N ASP A 145 8.47 -19.77 3.16
CA ASP A 145 7.63 -20.82 3.76
C ASP A 145 7.35 -21.96 2.75
N ARG A 146 7.20 -21.66 1.45
CA ARG A 146 7.04 -22.69 0.40
C ARG A 146 8.27 -23.57 0.22
N LEU A 147 9.44 -23.07 0.61
CA LEU A 147 10.71 -23.79 0.58
C LEU A 147 11.01 -24.46 1.92
N GLY A 148 10.08 -24.42 2.90
CA GLY A 148 10.29 -24.96 4.23
C GLY A 148 11.24 -24.12 5.10
N VAL A 149 11.47 -22.85 4.74
CA VAL A 149 12.37 -21.94 5.46
C VAL A 149 11.58 -20.84 6.14
N THR A 150 11.79 -20.64 7.45
CA THR A 150 11.20 -19.51 8.16
C THR A 150 12.02 -18.25 7.94
N ALA A 151 11.47 -17.27 7.22
CA ALA A 151 12.15 -15.99 7.01
C ALA A 151 12.29 -15.20 8.31
N ARG A 152 13.52 -14.76 8.63
CA ARG A 152 13.81 -13.81 9.71
C ARG A 152 14.07 -12.42 9.14
N PRO A 153 13.65 -11.33 9.79
CA PRO A 153 13.80 -9.97 9.27
C PRO A 153 15.24 -9.48 9.42
N THR A 154 16.16 -10.05 8.64
CA THR A 154 17.54 -9.59 8.59
C THR A 154 17.63 -8.22 7.93
N LEU A 155 18.71 -7.48 8.21
CA LEU A 155 18.98 -6.19 7.57
C LEU A 155 18.86 -6.29 6.04
N GLY A 156 19.44 -7.33 5.43
CA GLY A 156 19.38 -7.53 3.98
C GLY A 156 17.97 -7.71 3.43
N LEU A 157 17.14 -8.56 4.07
CA LEU A 157 15.77 -8.77 3.61
C LEU A 157 14.89 -7.54 3.85
N LEU A 158 15.10 -6.81 4.93
CA LEU A 158 14.40 -5.56 5.20
C LEU A 158 14.80 -4.46 4.21
N THR A 159 16.09 -4.36 3.84
CA THR A 159 16.54 -3.45 2.78
C THR A 159 15.86 -3.75 1.46
N LEU A 160 15.69 -5.03 1.09
CA LEU A 160 14.94 -5.41 -0.11
C LEU A 160 13.46 -4.99 -0.04
N CYS A 161 12.81 -5.17 1.11
CA CYS A 161 11.43 -4.70 1.31
C CYS A 161 11.33 -3.18 1.19
N VAL A 162 12.26 -2.43 1.79
CA VAL A 162 12.30 -0.96 1.69
C VAL A 162 12.50 -0.54 0.25
N ALA A 163 13.46 -1.13 -0.46
CA ALA A 163 13.71 -0.85 -1.87
C ALA A 163 12.46 -1.11 -2.73
N ALA A 164 11.77 -2.23 -2.50
CA ALA A 164 10.51 -2.54 -3.17
C ALA A 164 9.41 -1.51 -2.85
N GLY A 165 9.21 -1.17 -1.57
CA GLY A 165 8.25 -0.16 -1.14
C GLY A 165 8.50 1.21 -1.77
N THR A 166 9.76 1.66 -1.77
CA THR A 166 10.16 2.91 -2.44
C THR A 166 10.03 2.83 -3.96
N GLY A 167 10.22 1.65 -4.56
CA GLY A 167 10.02 1.42 -5.99
C GLY A 167 8.54 1.52 -6.38
N PHE A 168 7.64 0.99 -5.56
CA PHE A 168 6.20 1.22 -5.72
C PHE A 168 5.84 2.70 -5.52
N GLY A 169 6.52 3.38 -4.60
CA GLY A 169 6.45 4.84 -4.43
C GLY A 169 6.77 5.57 -5.72
N ALA A 170 7.93 5.30 -6.30
CA ALA A 170 8.33 5.89 -7.57
C ALA A 170 7.37 5.54 -8.72
N ALA A 171 6.84 4.32 -8.77
CA ALA A 171 5.84 3.94 -9.76
C ALA A 171 4.53 4.73 -9.61
N ASN A 172 4.13 5.06 -8.39
CA ASN A 172 2.99 5.96 -8.15
C ASN A 172 3.26 7.36 -8.71
N GLU A 173 4.45 7.92 -8.47
CA GLU A 173 4.83 9.22 -9.05
C GLU A 173 4.83 9.22 -10.58
N VAL A 174 5.13 8.08 -11.22
CA VAL A 174 5.02 7.93 -12.68
C VAL A 174 3.57 8.02 -13.14
N VAL A 175 2.64 7.37 -12.42
CA VAL A 175 1.19 7.46 -12.72
C VAL A 175 0.69 8.89 -12.54
N GLU A 176 1.13 9.58 -11.49
CA GLU A 176 0.78 11.00 -11.26
C GLU A 176 1.35 11.90 -12.35
N PHE A 177 2.60 11.69 -12.76
CA PHE A 177 3.21 12.40 -13.88
C PHE A 177 2.40 12.20 -15.17
N ASP A 178 2.01 10.96 -15.49
CA ASP A 178 1.19 10.67 -16.66
C ASP A 178 -0.18 11.37 -16.59
N ALA A 179 -0.80 11.45 -15.39
CA ALA A 179 -2.04 12.21 -15.19
C ALA A 179 -1.87 13.70 -15.54
N THR A 180 -0.75 14.33 -15.15
CA THR A 180 -0.46 15.74 -15.50
C THR A 180 -0.31 15.98 -17.00
N ARG A 181 -0.05 14.94 -17.80
CA ARG A 181 0.08 15.02 -19.26
C ARG A 181 -1.26 14.90 -19.98
N VAL A 182 -2.22 14.23 -19.36
CA VAL A 182 -3.53 13.93 -19.95
C VAL A 182 -4.58 14.96 -19.51
N LEU A 183 -4.41 15.57 -18.34
CA LEU A 183 -5.35 16.51 -17.73
C LEU A 183 -4.72 17.90 -17.66
N ALA A 184 -5.50 18.93 -18.01
CA ALA A 184 -5.02 20.31 -18.08
C ALA A 184 -4.72 20.92 -16.69
N GLU A 185 -5.37 20.41 -15.64
CA GLU A 185 -5.17 20.82 -14.24
C GLU A 185 -5.23 19.57 -13.36
N THR A 186 -4.24 19.39 -12.48
CA THR A 186 -4.19 18.31 -11.47
C THR A 186 -3.79 18.88 -10.12
N ASN A 187 -4.26 18.24 -9.04
CA ASN A 187 -3.90 18.63 -7.67
C ASN A 187 -2.58 18.02 -7.18
N VAL A 188 -1.95 17.19 -8.00
CA VAL A 188 -0.75 16.41 -7.71
C VAL A 188 0.35 16.67 -8.74
N GLY A 189 1.59 16.39 -8.35
CA GLY A 189 2.77 16.51 -9.21
C GLY A 189 3.57 17.81 -9.09
N GLY A 190 4.54 17.98 -9.99
CA GLY A 190 5.54 19.04 -9.95
C GLY A 190 6.76 18.68 -9.11
N TYR A 191 7.95 19.16 -9.52
CA TYR A 191 9.25 18.70 -9.00
C TYR A 191 9.33 18.69 -7.46
N VAL A 192 8.88 19.77 -6.82
CA VAL A 192 8.96 19.90 -5.36
C VAL A 192 7.94 19.00 -4.65
N ASN A 193 6.73 18.79 -5.19
CA ASN A 193 5.75 17.89 -4.55
C ASN A 193 6.25 16.45 -4.64
N THR A 194 6.51 15.98 -5.86
CA THR A 194 7.06 14.65 -6.14
C THR A 194 8.32 14.36 -5.33
N GLY A 195 9.23 15.33 -5.21
CA GLY A 195 10.43 15.17 -4.37
C GLY A 195 10.11 14.90 -2.90
N TRP A 196 9.15 15.62 -2.32
CA TRP A 196 8.71 15.40 -0.94
C TRP A 196 7.85 14.14 -0.76
N ASP A 197 7.11 13.74 -1.79
CA ASP A 197 6.32 12.52 -1.78
C ASP A 197 7.27 11.32 -1.76
N LEU A 198 8.33 11.32 -2.57
CA LEU A 198 9.39 10.30 -2.52
C LEU A 198 10.10 10.24 -1.15
N VAL A 199 10.34 11.38 -0.51
CA VAL A 199 10.88 11.42 0.87
C VAL A 199 9.90 10.78 1.85
N SER A 200 8.62 11.13 1.76
CA SER A 200 7.57 10.55 2.59
C SER A 200 7.44 9.04 2.40
N ASN A 201 7.51 8.58 1.14
CA ASN A 201 7.51 7.17 0.76
C ASN A 201 8.66 6.45 1.48
N LEU A 202 9.88 6.99 1.39
CA LEU A 202 11.06 6.44 2.05
C LEU A 202 10.90 6.38 3.57
N VAL A 203 10.44 7.46 4.20
CA VAL A 203 10.21 7.50 5.66
C VAL A 203 9.22 6.41 6.08
N GLY A 204 8.11 6.28 5.37
CA GLY A 204 7.12 5.23 5.58
C GLY A 204 7.70 3.82 5.49
N CYS A 205 8.50 3.56 4.45
CA CYS A 205 9.16 2.28 4.23
C CYS A 205 10.15 1.95 5.36
N LEU A 206 10.96 2.92 5.79
CA LEU A 206 11.92 2.76 6.89
C LEU A 206 11.22 2.47 8.23
N VAL A 207 10.15 3.21 8.54
CA VAL A 207 9.33 2.96 9.74
C VAL A 207 8.76 1.55 9.71
N ALA A 208 8.20 1.11 8.57
CA ALA A 208 7.69 -0.25 8.44
C ALA A 208 8.77 -1.31 8.67
N ALA A 209 9.98 -1.13 8.11
CA ALA A 209 11.10 -2.04 8.32
C ALA A 209 11.50 -2.15 9.80
N VAL A 210 11.58 -1.01 10.51
CA VAL A 210 11.86 -0.98 11.95
C VAL A 210 10.77 -1.71 12.74
N LEU A 211 9.50 -1.48 12.42
CA LEU A 211 8.38 -2.14 13.09
C LEU A 211 8.37 -3.65 12.84
N ILE A 212 8.68 -4.10 11.61
CA ILE A 212 8.81 -5.53 11.29
C ILE A 212 9.89 -6.18 12.15
N TYR A 213 11.06 -5.55 12.23
CA TYR A 213 12.19 -6.02 13.03
C TYR A 213 11.80 -6.12 14.52
N ALA A 214 11.28 -5.03 15.08
CA ALA A 214 10.94 -4.94 16.51
C ALA A 214 9.82 -5.89 16.94
N LEU A 215 8.83 -6.15 16.08
CA LEU A 215 7.72 -7.06 16.38
C LEU A 215 8.11 -8.54 16.24
N HIS A 216 9.14 -8.84 15.44
CA HIS A 216 9.69 -10.19 15.36
C HIS A 216 10.48 -10.56 16.61
N ASP A 217 11.34 -9.66 17.10
CA ASP A 217 12.17 -9.90 18.29
C ASP A 217 11.32 -10.17 19.54
N ARG A 218 10.16 -9.52 19.67
CA ARG A 218 9.21 -9.75 20.77
C ARG A 218 8.54 -11.13 20.74
N SER A 219 8.55 -11.79 19.58
CA SER A 219 7.93 -13.10 19.41
C SER A 219 8.94 -14.25 19.56
N ALA A 220 10.24 -13.94 19.71
CA ALA A 220 11.26 -14.95 19.99
C ALA A 220 11.13 -15.40 21.47
N PRO A 221 11.06 -16.72 21.76
CA PRO A 221 11.01 -17.20 23.13
C PRO A 221 12.26 -16.72 23.88
N ALA A 222 12.06 -16.19 25.10
CA ALA A 222 13.16 -15.82 25.97
C ALA A 222 14.08 -17.03 26.15
N SER A 223 15.33 -16.93 25.70
CA SER A 223 16.36 -17.90 26.04
C SER A 223 16.46 -17.95 27.56
N SER A 224 16.09 -19.08 28.16
CA SER A 224 16.32 -19.33 29.58
C SER A 224 17.80 -19.11 29.89
N PRO A 225 18.14 -18.33 30.94
CA PRO A 225 19.53 -18.18 31.35
C PRO A 225 20.06 -19.56 31.78
N GLU A 226 21.20 -19.97 31.20
CA GLU A 226 22.04 -21.06 31.69
C GLU A 226 22.75 -20.66 32.99
#